data_AF-A0A840Y9F4-F1
#
_entry.id   AF-A0A840Y9F4-F1
#
_cell.length_a   1.000
_cell.length_b   1.000
_cell.length_c   1.000
_cell.angle_alpha   90.00
_cell.angle_beta   90.00
_cell.angle_gamma   90.00
#
_symmetry.space_group_name_H-M   'P 1'
#
loop_
_entity.id
_entity.type
_entity.pdbx_description
1 polymer ?
#
loop_
_entity_poly.entity_id
_entity_poly.type
_entity_poly.pdbx_seq_one_letter_code
_entity_poly.pdbx_strand_id
1 'polypeptide(L)'
;MFKSLIPAPLRALRWRLRWLRQTEAFAAAPIACLARAARFTISELARPEFGFTTPDGLRLRSMRNNFSSFAMCTVGERDTEMARFIARHVPVGGTFVDAGANIGAYSLIAARRIGPSGRLLAFEAHPRT
;
A
#
# COMPACT_ATOMS: atom_id res chain seq x y z
N MET A 1 9.43 -5.59 30.85
CA MET A 1 8.56 -5.42 29.66
C MET A 1 8.82 -6.58 28.71
N PHE A 2 7.99 -7.64 28.72
CA PHE A 2 8.19 -8.81 27.87
C PHE A 2 8.05 -8.42 26.40
N LYS A 3 9.14 -8.45 25.63
CA LYS A 3 9.05 -8.40 24.17
C LYS A 3 8.32 -9.68 23.73
N SER A 4 7.21 -9.53 23.00
CA SER A 4 6.48 -10.65 22.39
C SER A 4 7.46 -11.57 21.64
N LEU A 5 7.45 -12.86 21.98
CA LEU A 5 8.24 -13.91 21.30
C LEU A 5 7.92 -13.99 19.80
N ILE A 6 6.72 -13.55 19.39
CA ILE A 6 6.27 -13.56 18.00
C ILE A 6 6.60 -12.20 17.33
N PRO A 7 7.35 -12.21 16.19
CA PRO A 7 7.63 -11.02 15.39
C PRO A 7 6.38 -10.22 15.02
N ALA A 8 6.49 -8.89 14.98
CA ALA A 8 5.37 -8.01 14.64
C ALA A 8 4.68 -8.34 13.30
N PRO A 9 5.41 -8.65 12.20
CA PRO A 9 4.80 -9.11 10.94
C PRO A 9 3.85 -10.30 11.11
N LEU A 10 4.26 -11.30 11.90
CA LEU A 10 3.47 -12.51 12.12
C LEU A 10 2.26 -12.25 13.01
N ARG A 11 2.39 -11.41 14.05
CA ARG A 11 1.23 -10.97 14.84
C ARG A 11 0.22 -10.20 14.00
N ALA A 12 0.70 -9.45 13.01
CA ALA A 12 -0.15 -8.67 12.14
C ALA A 12 -0.94 -9.50 11.13
N LEU A 13 -0.46 -10.70 10.76
CA LEU A 13 -1.12 -11.58 9.80
C LEU A 13 -2.58 -11.86 10.15
N ARG A 14 -2.91 -12.04 11.44
CA ARG A 14 -4.29 -12.33 11.87
C ARG A 14 -5.29 -11.30 11.35
N TRP A 15 -4.97 -10.01 11.47
CA TRP A 15 -5.87 -8.94 11.10
C TRP A 15 -5.66 -8.54 9.63
N ARG A 16 -4.43 -8.63 9.11
CA ARG A 16 -4.13 -8.43 7.68
C ARG A 16 -4.90 -9.39 6.79
N LEU A 17 -4.95 -10.68 7.16
CA LEU A 17 -5.71 -11.69 6.42
C LEU A 17 -7.21 -11.52 6.59
N ARG A 18 -7.68 -11.08 7.77
CA ARG A 18 -9.09 -10.73 7.97
C ARG A 18 -9.51 -9.56 7.07
N TRP A 19 -8.71 -8.51 6.99
CA TRP A 19 -8.93 -7.38 6.09
C TRP A 19 -8.86 -7.82 4.62
N LEU A 20 -7.83 -8.58 4.24
CA LEU A 20 -7.62 -9.02 2.86
C LEU A 20 -8.85 -9.78 2.32
N ARG A 21 -9.43 -10.67 3.14
CA ARG A 21 -10.63 -11.45 2.80
C ARG A 21 -11.88 -10.61 2.53
N GLN A 22 -11.89 -9.33 2.92
CA GLN A 22 -13.01 -8.41 2.70
C GLN A 22 -12.87 -7.60 1.41
N THR A 23 -11.76 -7.74 0.69
CA THR A 23 -11.50 -6.97 -0.54
C THR A 23 -12.07 -7.66 -1.78
N GLU A 24 -12.55 -6.86 -2.74
CA GLU A 24 -13.01 -7.35 -4.05
C GLU A 24 -11.87 -8.12 -4.77
N ALA A 25 -10.63 -7.66 -4.64
CA ALA A 25 -9.45 -8.32 -5.21
C ALA A 25 -9.22 -9.74 -4.67
N PHE A 26 -9.50 -9.98 -3.38
CA PHE A 26 -9.40 -11.33 -2.82
C PHE A 26 -10.52 -12.24 -3.31
N ALA A 27 -11.75 -11.73 -3.45
CA ALA A 27 -12.85 -12.48 -4.04
C ALA A 27 -12.55 -12.89 -5.48
N ALA A 28 -11.92 -12.00 -6.27
CA ALA A 28 -11.55 -12.27 -7.65
C ALA A 28 -10.35 -13.22 -7.81
N ALA A 29 -9.33 -13.11 -6.95
CA ALA A 29 -8.07 -13.85 -7.10
C ALA A 29 -7.45 -14.24 -5.74
N PRO A 30 -8.06 -15.17 -4.98
CA PRO A 30 -7.67 -15.47 -3.60
C PRO A 30 -6.26 -16.06 -3.51
N ILE A 31 -5.92 -17.01 -4.38
CA ILE A 31 -4.60 -17.66 -4.39
C ILE A 31 -3.49 -16.64 -4.67
N ALA A 32 -3.69 -15.75 -5.65
CA ALA A 32 -2.72 -14.72 -6.00
C ALA A 32 -2.54 -13.71 -4.85
N CYS A 33 -3.63 -13.30 -4.19
CA CYS A 33 -3.58 -12.43 -3.01
C CYS A 33 -2.81 -13.07 -1.85
N LEU A 34 -3.07 -14.35 -1.54
CA LEU A 34 -2.37 -15.08 -0.49
C LEU A 34 -0.88 -15.27 -0.82
N ALA A 35 -0.55 -15.58 -2.08
CA ALA A 35 0.84 -15.70 -2.53
C ALA A 35 1.61 -14.37 -2.37
N ARG A 36 0.98 -13.24 -2.73
CA ARG A 36 1.56 -11.91 -2.51
C ARG A 36 1.70 -11.59 -1.02
N ALA A 37 0.69 -11.87 -0.20
CA ALA A 37 0.73 -11.67 1.25
C ALA A 37 1.87 -12.49 1.91
N ALA A 38 2.06 -13.74 1.50
CA ALA A 38 3.15 -14.59 1.97
C ALA A 38 4.52 -14.04 1.57
N ARG A 39 4.73 -13.71 0.29
CA ARG A 39 5.99 -13.12 -0.19
C ARG A 39 6.33 -11.80 0.50
N PHE A 40 5.33 -10.93 0.68
CA PHE A 40 5.49 -9.67 1.41
C PHE A 40 5.94 -9.94 2.85
N THR A 41 5.25 -10.83 3.56
CA THR A 41 5.56 -11.15 4.97
C THR A 41 6.94 -11.78 5.12
N ILE A 42 7.35 -12.66 4.20
CA ILE A 42 8.70 -13.24 4.19
C ILE A 42 9.76 -12.13 3.99
N SER A 43 9.53 -11.22 3.04
CA SER A 43 10.46 -10.11 2.75
C SER A 43 10.57 -9.15 3.94
N GLU A 44 9.44 -8.86 4.58
CA GLU A 44 9.33 -8.03 5.78
C GLU A 44 10.07 -8.65 6.98
N LEU A 45 10.00 -9.97 7.14
CA LEU A 45 10.75 -10.68 8.17
C LEU A 45 12.26 -10.65 7.89
N ALA A 46 12.66 -10.80 6.63
CA ALA A 46 14.08 -10.91 6.24
C ALA A 46 14.85 -9.60 6.38
N ARG A 47 14.24 -8.43 6.11
CA ARG A 47 14.95 -7.14 6.04
C ARG A 47 14.17 -6.00 6.73
N PRO A 48 14.84 -5.01 7.32
CA PRO A 48 14.18 -3.83 7.91
C PRO A 48 13.49 -2.96 6.85
N GLU A 49 14.08 -2.90 5.66
CA GLU A 49 13.54 -2.27 4.46
C GLU A 49 13.60 -3.27 3.30
N PHE A 50 12.58 -3.27 2.45
CA PHE A 50 12.46 -4.23 1.37
C PHE A 50 11.63 -3.68 0.22
N GLY A 51 11.89 -4.21 -0.97
CA GLY A 51 11.10 -3.93 -2.16
C GLY A 51 9.94 -4.90 -2.32
N PHE A 52 8.85 -4.44 -2.92
CA PHE A 52 7.74 -5.27 -3.35
C PHE A 52 7.14 -4.75 -4.66
N THR A 53 6.36 -5.60 -5.33
CA THR A 53 5.64 -5.25 -6.54
C THR A 53 4.14 -5.35 -6.29
N THR A 54 3.40 -4.36 -6.75
CA THR A 54 1.93 -4.34 -6.71
C THR A 54 1.35 -5.21 -7.83
N PRO A 55 0.05 -5.57 -7.79
CA PRO A 55 -0.60 -6.32 -8.86
C PRO A 55 -0.52 -5.64 -10.24
N ASP A 56 -0.51 -4.30 -10.29
CA ASP A 56 -0.37 -3.49 -11.51
C ASP A 56 1.10 -3.22 -11.90
N GLY A 57 2.07 -3.86 -11.24
CA GLY A 57 3.48 -3.85 -11.65
C GLY A 57 4.31 -2.70 -11.10
N LEU A 58 3.75 -1.82 -10.25
CA LEU A 58 4.53 -0.78 -9.58
C LEU A 58 5.51 -1.41 -8.60
N ARG A 59 6.76 -0.94 -8.62
CA ARG A 59 7.82 -1.39 -7.72
C ARG A 59 8.03 -0.34 -6.65
N LEU A 60 7.76 -0.71 -5.40
CA LEU A 60 7.91 0.18 -4.24
C LEU A 60 8.91 -0.39 -3.25
N ARG A 61 9.44 0.47 -2.38
CA ARG A 61 10.20 0.09 -1.19
C ARG A 61 9.44 0.55 0.04
N SER A 62 9.55 -0.19 1.13
CA SER A 62 9.01 0.26 2.41
C SER A 62 9.72 -0.40 3.58
N MET A 63 9.36 0.07 4.77
CA MET A 63 9.79 -0.45 6.05
C MET A 63 8.83 -1.50 6.61
N ARG A 64 9.30 -2.21 7.64
CA ARG A 64 8.48 -3.16 8.39
C ARG A 64 7.22 -2.52 9.00
N ASN A 65 6.20 -3.35 9.12
CA ASN A 65 4.93 -3.05 9.76
C ASN A 65 4.15 -1.89 9.11
N ASN A 66 4.42 -1.59 7.85
CA ASN A 66 3.64 -0.64 7.06
C ASN A 66 2.42 -1.34 6.43
N PHE A 67 1.23 -0.98 6.89
CA PHE A 67 -0.01 -1.56 6.35
C PHE A 67 -0.30 -1.12 4.93
N SER A 68 -0.01 0.13 4.56
CA SER A 68 -0.22 0.62 3.20
C SER A 68 0.61 -0.17 2.20
N SER A 69 1.82 -0.56 2.56
CA SER A 69 2.64 -1.44 1.73
C SER A 69 2.05 -2.84 1.59
N PHE A 70 1.50 -3.41 2.68
CA PHE A 70 0.82 -4.70 2.62
C PHE A 70 -0.41 -4.63 1.69
N ALA A 71 -1.24 -3.60 1.82
CA ALA A 71 -2.42 -3.39 0.99
C ALA A 71 -2.03 -3.20 -0.49
N MET A 72 -1.10 -2.29 -0.78
CA MET A 72 -0.60 -2.06 -2.14
C MET A 72 0.01 -3.32 -2.75
N CYS A 73 0.81 -4.10 -2.00
CA CYS A 73 1.36 -5.36 -2.49
C CYS A 73 0.28 -6.42 -2.76
N THR A 74 -0.70 -6.53 -1.87
CA THR A 74 -1.67 -7.64 -1.95
C THR A 74 -2.81 -7.37 -2.90
N VAL A 75 -3.32 -6.14 -2.97
CA VAL A 75 -4.51 -5.80 -3.76
C VAL A 75 -4.31 -4.61 -4.72
N GLY A 76 -3.20 -3.88 -4.60
CA GLY A 76 -2.88 -2.76 -5.50
C GLY A 76 -3.44 -1.41 -5.06
N GLU A 77 -4.19 -1.38 -3.97
CA GLU A 77 -4.83 -0.18 -3.45
C GLU A 77 -4.85 -0.22 -1.92
N ARG A 78 -4.77 0.95 -1.28
CA ARG A 78 -4.87 1.08 0.17
C ARG A 78 -6.32 1.11 0.64
N ASP A 79 -7.16 1.83 -0.07
CA ASP A 79 -8.54 2.12 0.28
C ASP A 79 -9.33 2.45 -0.99
N THR A 80 -10.30 1.60 -1.30
CA THR A 80 -11.11 1.70 -2.51
C THR A 80 -12.03 2.92 -2.51
N GLU A 81 -12.55 3.30 -1.35
CA GLU A 81 -13.43 4.47 -1.26
C GLU A 81 -12.62 5.74 -1.54
N MET A 82 -11.43 5.84 -0.94
CA MET A 82 -10.53 6.96 -1.17
C MET A 82 -10.04 6.99 -2.63
N ALA A 83 -9.69 5.85 -3.22
CA ALA A 83 -9.31 5.77 -4.63
C ALA A 83 -10.42 6.28 -5.56
N ARG A 84 -11.67 5.86 -5.30
CA ARG A 84 -12.86 6.32 -6.04
C ARG A 84 -13.11 7.81 -5.81
N PHE A 85 -12.92 8.31 -4.59
CA PHE A 85 -13.06 9.73 -4.27
C PHE A 85 -12.08 10.58 -5.07
N ILE A 86 -10.80 10.20 -5.08
CA ILE A 86 -9.73 10.86 -5.86
C ILE A 86 -10.09 10.84 -7.35
N ALA A 87 -10.46 9.68 -7.89
CA ALA A 87 -10.79 9.54 -9.31
C ALA A 87 -11.94 10.47 -9.75
N ARG A 88 -12.94 10.67 -8.88
CA ARG A 88 -14.12 11.51 -9.16
C ARG A 88 -13.84 13.01 -9.04
N HIS A 89 -13.04 13.43 -8.07
CA HIS A 89 -12.93 14.86 -7.73
C HIS A 89 -11.65 15.53 -8.24
N VAL A 90 -10.60 14.76 -8.53
CA VAL A 90 -9.34 15.32 -9.01
C VAL A 90 -9.39 15.52 -10.53
N PRO A 91 -9.21 16.75 -11.04
CA PRO A 91 -9.29 17.02 -12.48
C PRO A 91 -8.01 16.63 -13.22
N VAL A 92 -8.12 16.34 -14.53
CA VAL A 92 -6.95 16.25 -15.42
C VAL A 92 -6.24 17.61 -15.45
N GLY A 93 -4.91 17.62 -15.42
CA GLY A 93 -4.11 18.83 -15.35
C GLY A 93 -4.19 19.57 -14.01
N GLY A 94 -4.94 19.02 -13.04
CA GLY A 94 -5.11 19.62 -11.71
C GLY A 94 -3.85 19.62 -10.85
N THR A 95 -3.95 20.27 -9.70
CA THR A 95 -2.97 20.14 -8.62
C THR A 95 -3.51 19.25 -7.52
N PHE A 96 -2.74 18.25 -7.09
CA PHE A 96 -3.05 17.38 -5.95
C PHE A 96 -1.99 17.57 -4.87
N VAL A 97 -2.44 17.69 -3.61
CA VAL A 97 -1.57 17.78 -2.44
C VAL A 97 -1.85 16.59 -1.54
N ASP A 98 -0.82 15.76 -1.29
CA ASP A 98 -0.87 14.59 -0.42
C ASP A 98 -0.09 14.89 0.86
N ALA A 99 -0.81 15.24 1.94
CA ALA A 99 -0.22 15.53 3.24
C ALA A 99 -0.22 14.25 4.11
N GLY A 100 0.95 13.68 4.34
CA GLY A 100 1.12 12.34 4.93
C GLY A 100 1.17 11.25 3.88
N ALA A 101 1.93 11.48 2.81
CA ALA A 101 1.96 10.63 1.62
C ALA A 101 2.38 9.18 1.90
N ASN A 102 3.08 8.91 3.00
CA ASN A 102 3.61 7.60 3.35
C ASN A 102 4.41 7.03 2.17
N ILE A 103 4.10 5.81 1.70
CA ILE A 103 4.68 5.20 0.50
C ILE A 103 4.05 5.66 -0.83
N GLY A 104 3.26 6.74 -0.82
CA GLY A 104 2.64 7.34 -1.99
C GLY A 104 1.41 6.60 -2.53
N ALA A 105 0.69 5.82 -1.71
CA ALA A 105 -0.45 5.03 -2.17
C ALA A 105 -1.53 5.87 -2.88
N TYR A 106 -1.87 7.04 -2.32
CA TYR A 106 -2.84 7.96 -2.92
C TYR A 106 -2.21 8.90 -3.95
N SER A 107 -1.00 9.39 -3.67
CA SER A 107 -0.15 10.09 -4.64
C SER A 107 -0.09 9.41 -6.01
N LEU A 108 0.12 8.08 -6.06
CA LEU A 108 0.22 7.34 -7.32
C LEU A 108 -1.12 7.24 -8.07
N ILE A 109 -2.25 7.17 -7.35
CA ILE A 109 -3.59 7.20 -7.94
C ILE A 109 -3.86 8.61 -8.50
N ALA A 110 -3.56 9.65 -7.73
CA ALA A 110 -3.72 11.04 -8.13
C ALA A 110 -2.83 11.38 -9.34
N ALA A 111 -1.57 10.94 -9.35
CA ALA A 111 -0.63 11.15 -10.46
C ALA A 111 -1.19 10.64 -11.80
N ARG A 112 -1.77 9.44 -11.80
CA ARG A 112 -2.43 8.87 -12.99
C ARG A 112 -3.65 9.68 -13.41
N ARG A 113 -4.39 10.24 -12.45
CA ARG A 113 -5.61 11.01 -12.71
C ARG A 113 -5.33 12.41 -13.25
N ILE A 114 -4.35 13.12 -12.70
CA ILE A 114 -3.97 14.48 -13.13
C ILE A 114 -3.17 14.46 -14.43
N GLY A 115 -2.42 13.39 -14.72
CA GLY A 115 -1.66 13.27 -15.95
C GLY A 115 -0.44 14.21 -16.05
N PRO A 116 0.23 14.24 -17.21
CA PRO A 116 1.55 14.90 -17.36
C PRO A 116 1.52 16.43 -17.26
N SER A 117 0.37 17.06 -17.48
CA SER A 117 0.20 18.52 -17.31
C SER A 117 -0.16 18.93 -15.88
N GLY A 118 -0.44 17.97 -15.01
CA GLY A 118 -0.83 18.21 -13.62
C GLY A 118 0.37 18.45 -12.70
N ARG A 119 0.05 18.80 -11.45
CA ARG A 119 1.05 18.99 -10.38
C ARG A 119 0.70 18.12 -9.19
N LEU A 120 1.67 17.38 -8.67
CA LEU A 120 1.54 16.56 -7.46
C LEU A 120 2.56 17.05 -6.44
N LEU A 121 2.09 17.44 -5.26
CA LEU A 121 2.94 17.75 -4.12
C LEU A 121 2.66 16.73 -3.03
N ALA A 122 3.66 15.91 -2.70
CA ALA A 122 3.55 14.85 -1.71
C ALA A 122 4.51 15.11 -0.56
N PHE A 123 3.99 15.13 0.67
CA PHE A 123 4.76 15.42 1.88
C PHE A 123 4.60 14.26 2.86
N GLU A 124 5.71 13.77 3.42
CA GLU A 124 5.71 12.75 4.46
C GLU A 124 6.65 13.19 5.59
N ALA A 125 6.13 13.18 6.82
CA ALA A 125 6.88 13.66 7.98
C ALA A 125 7.91 12.61 8.46
N HIS A 126 7.63 11.33 8.23
CA HIS A 126 8.50 10.26 8.65
C HIS A 126 9.64 10.04 7.64
N PRO A 127 10.92 10.16 8.04
CA PRO A 127 12.06 10.24 7.12
C PRO A 127 12.43 8.92 6.45
N ARG A 128 11.80 7.81 6.84
CA ARG A 128 12.09 6.46 6.34
C ARG A 128 10.90 5.84 5.60
N THR A 129 10.06 6.69 5.01
CA THR A 129 8.89 6.30 4.22
C THR A 129 8.99 6.90 2.83
#